data_AF-A0A7L4R292-F1
#
_entry.id   AF-A0A7L4R292-F1
#
_cell.length_a   1.000
_cell.length_b   1.000
_cell.length_c   1.000
_cell.angle_alpha   90.00
_cell.angle_beta   90.00
_cell.angle_gamma   90.00
#
_symmetry.space_group_name_H-M   'P 1'
#
loop_
_entity.id
_entity.type
_entity.pdbx_description
1 polymer ?
#
loop_
_entity_poly.entity_id
_entity_poly.type
_entity_poly.pdbx_seq_one_letter_code
_entity_poly.pdbx_strand_id
1 'polypeptide(L)'
;MLPSDAKKMGYTLCGGKQILCGYDKAQNPLYCYQKPVTTATTKPTPTPTVVVTAAPVQCPSGCSCMDSDTAKQSAYLLCGGKQILCGYDKAQNPLYCYQKPVTTSPIQEVPRATIIPSVTMAPQPVYTIERTAMRTVATPTPTLPMAAVTARFCTISGNIYRFYHNPESLKIQLTNLDTGGVTLTSVTPVFSGDLVSHYSYAAMANCDGNYQIEPIYQPYSDVCPWTGSFSGENVVHMTGDSVTGQDFTYLPDDANIPEVSINPNPATPGINEDVRIYIDARDDVSITYMAARYDLIYSDGTRRSIDWIELTPMLGYAYHAGDRPPWTSHFDITDDNLVRAEITARVCDGGGNERSAFETVVWPTCRWCGDHVIPLQVNGNPAQKIDVIFVPDTSYGGDLDAFVEDIWDVIENGYYQNDAFSGNRGKFNFYYLDDEADVTAYPACGFTPPLGGCGDFQDATTFADSIAVLHTDNLRDWSGTKCGRSLFCSEPTSYRTFVHESGHALFGLKDEYCCDSHYSQNDPNPNIWVNETACRDDAVAEGWDPDDCDPFCTAGSGNCGSGFWKIDPDRCVMRCSQNCGDNCCLACGGADAMCQYEPACARRVNAVLSLFS
;
A
#
# COMPACT_ATOMS: atom_id res chain seq x y z
N MET A 1 21.65 16.01 -17.33
CA MET A 1 22.15 17.30 -16.81
C MET A 1 22.04 18.38 -17.88
N LEU A 2 22.01 19.66 -17.51
CA LEU A 2 22.13 20.76 -18.47
C LEU A 2 23.55 20.79 -19.07
N PRO A 3 23.71 21.20 -20.35
CA PRO A 3 25.03 21.32 -20.97
C PRO A 3 26.01 22.21 -20.22
N SER A 4 25.52 23.28 -19.57
CA SER A 4 26.31 24.20 -18.74
C SER A 4 26.93 23.51 -17.53
N ASP A 5 26.17 22.67 -16.84
CA ASP A 5 26.61 22.01 -15.61
C ASP A 5 27.55 20.85 -15.90
N ALA A 6 27.28 20.09 -16.97
CA ALA A 6 28.19 19.05 -17.43
C ALA A 6 29.56 19.61 -17.83
N LYS A 7 29.58 20.79 -18.47
CA LYS A 7 30.82 21.50 -18.81
C LYS A 7 31.57 21.96 -17.56
N LYS A 8 30.89 22.49 -16.53
CA LYS A 8 31.52 22.87 -15.25
C LYS A 8 32.19 21.68 -14.55
N MET A 9 31.58 20.49 -14.65
CA MET A 9 32.09 19.27 -14.01
C MET A 9 33.11 18.50 -14.86
N GLY A 10 33.40 18.96 -16.08
CA GLY A 10 34.35 18.32 -17.00
C GLY A 10 33.83 17.02 -17.63
N TYR A 11 32.51 16.81 -17.65
CA TYR A 11 31.90 15.60 -18.20
C TYR A 11 31.77 15.71 -19.73
N THR A 12 31.82 14.57 -20.40
CA THR A 12 31.66 14.49 -21.88
C THR A 12 30.38 13.74 -22.22
N LEU A 13 29.80 13.98 -23.40
CA LEU A 13 28.59 13.27 -23.82
C LEU A 13 28.82 11.75 -23.89
N CYS A 14 27.88 10.96 -23.38
CA CYS A 14 27.95 9.50 -23.48
C CYS A 14 28.04 9.06 -24.95
N GLY A 15 29.13 8.35 -25.31
CA GLY A 15 29.37 7.95 -26.69
C GLY A 15 29.50 9.12 -27.69
N GLY A 16 29.77 10.34 -27.21
CA GLY A 16 29.94 11.54 -28.04
C GLY A 16 28.64 12.09 -28.66
N LYS A 17 27.46 11.60 -28.24
CA LYS A 17 26.16 12.02 -28.78
C LYS A 17 25.28 12.65 -27.71
N GLN A 18 24.50 13.65 -28.09
CA GLN A 18 23.43 14.18 -27.24
C GLN A 18 22.30 13.15 -27.17
N ILE A 19 22.20 12.47 -26.03
CA ILE A 19 21.11 11.55 -25.73
C ILE A 19 20.24 12.27 -24.70
N LEU A 20 19.04 12.72 -25.13
CA LEU A 20 18.06 13.35 -24.25
C LEU A 20 17.60 12.31 -23.23
N CYS A 21 17.70 12.64 -21.94
CA CYS A 21 17.32 11.74 -20.85
C CYS A 21 16.24 12.30 -19.92
N GLY A 22 15.77 13.52 -20.19
CA GLY A 22 14.69 14.14 -19.45
C GLY A 22 14.66 15.64 -19.67
N TYR A 23 13.84 16.32 -18.89
CA TYR A 23 13.75 17.77 -18.84
C TYR A 23 13.89 18.23 -17.38
N ASP A 24 14.42 19.43 -17.14
CA ASP A 24 14.39 20.03 -15.81
C ASP A 24 13.01 20.64 -15.50
N LYS A 25 12.87 21.20 -14.29
CA LYS A 25 11.62 21.86 -13.85
C LYS A 25 11.19 23.03 -14.75
N ALA A 26 12.12 23.63 -15.50
CA ALA A 26 11.86 24.71 -16.45
C ALA A 26 11.71 24.19 -17.90
N GLN A 27 11.51 22.87 -18.08
CA GLN A 27 11.38 22.20 -19.38
C GLN A 27 12.60 22.33 -20.30
N ASN A 28 13.80 22.59 -19.75
CA ASN A 28 15.02 22.55 -20.55
C ASN A 28 15.49 21.10 -20.74
N PRO A 29 15.97 20.73 -21.93
CA PRO A 29 16.41 19.37 -22.21
C PRO A 29 17.68 18.99 -21.43
N LEU A 30 17.61 17.87 -20.72
CA LEU A 30 18.72 17.25 -20.00
C LEU A 30 19.33 16.13 -20.83
N TYR A 31 20.67 16.06 -20.89
CA TYR A 31 21.39 15.04 -21.65
C TYR A 31 22.21 14.10 -20.76
N CYS A 32 22.51 12.90 -21.27
CA CYS A 32 23.41 11.93 -20.65
C CYS A 32 24.90 12.30 -20.86
N TYR A 33 25.68 12.26 -19.78
CA TYR A 33 27.11 12.53 -19.80
C TYR A 33 27.90 11.45 -19.03
N GLN A 34 29.11 11.17 -19.49
CA GLN A 34 30.06 10.26 -18.86
C GLN A 34 31.19 11.07 -18.19
N LYS A 35 31.53 10.65 -16.96
CA LYS A 35 32.67 11.21 -16.22
C LYS A 35 33.96 10.91 -16.99
N PRO A 36 34.90 11.87 -17.14
CA PRO A 36 36.18 11.59 -17.78
C PRO A 36 36.91 10.50 -17.01
N VAL A 37 37.22 9.41 -17.72
CA VAL A 37 38.02 8.32 -17.18
C VAL A 37 39.44 8.86 -16.99
N THR A 38 39.88 9.01 -15.74
CA THR A 38 41.29 9.27 -15.41
C THR A 38 42.10 8.01 -15.72
N THR A 39 42.53 7.89 -16.98
CA THR A 39 43.28 6.72 -17.45
C THR A 39 44.75 6.86 -17.08
N ALA A 40 45.19 6.07 -16.10
CA ALA A 40 46.59 5.67 -15.98
C ALA A 40 46.97 4.84 -17.22
N THR A 41 48.07 5.23 -17.86
CA THR A 41 48.67 4.70 -19.08
C THR A 41 48.75 3.17 -19.14
N THR A 42 48.16 2.54 -20.17
CA THR A 42 48.86 1.71 -21.18
C THR A 42 47.91 1.20 -22.28
N LYS A 43 48.37 1.33 -23.52
CA LYS A 43 47.79 0.93 -24.84
C LYS A 43 48.00 -0.59 -25.06
N PRO A 44 47.25 -1.38 -25.89
CA PRO A 44 46.66 -1.04 -27.19
C PRO A 44 45.21 -1.47 -27.53
N THR A 45 44.66 -0.65 -28.43
CA THR A 45 43.61 -0.80 -29.47
C THR A 45 42.95 -2.19 -29.66
N PRO A 46 41.61 -2.21 -29.78
CA PRO A 46 40.99 -2.67 -31.03
C PRO A 46 39.84 -1.78 -31.58
N THR A 47 39.55 -2.07 -32.83
CA THR A 47 38.69 -1.51 -33.88
C THR A 47 37.23 -1.14 -33.50
N PRO A 48 36.62 -0.08 -34.09
CA PRO A 48 35.24 0.32 -33.80
C PRO A 48 34.21 -0.62 -34.43
N THR A 49 33.34 -1.17 -33.59
CA THR A 49 32.13 -1.92 -33.97
C THR A 49 31.02 -0.95 -34.32
N VAL A 50 30.47 -1.09 -35.54
CA VAL A 50 29.31 -0.38 -36.03
C VAL A 50 28.08 -0.78 -35.22
N VAL A 51 27.47 0.17 -34.51
CA VAL A 51 26.17 -0.02 -33.86
C VAL A 51 25.10 0.02 -34.93
N VAL A 52 24.53 -1.15 -35.22
CA VAL A 52 23.38 -1.33 -36.10
C VAL A 52 22.14 -0.84 -35.34
N THR A 53 21.52 0.24 -35.80
CA THR A 53 20.19 0.65 -35.38
C THR A 53 19.21 -0.46 -35.75
N ALA A 54 18.73 -1.23 -34.76
CA ALA A 54 17.76 -2.30 -34.99
C ALA A 54 16.47 -1.70 -35.57
N ALA A 55 15.96 -2.32 -36.64
CA ALA A 55 14.71 -1.95 -37.28
C ALA A 55 13.53 -2.06 -36.28
N PRO A 56 12.48 -1.21 -36.41
CA PRO A 56 11.31 -1.26 -35.53
C PRO A 56 10.65 -2.64 -35.57
N VAL A 57 10.40 -3.21 -34.39
CA VAL A 57 9.76 -4.53 -34.22
C VAL A 57 8.31 -4.42 -34.70
N GLN A 58 7.96 -5.20 -35.73
CA GLN A 58 6.61 -5.24 -36.26
C GLN A 58 5.70 -6.02 -35.31
N CYS A 59 4.48 -5.52 -35.05
CA CYS A 59 3.53 -6.18 -34.14
C CYS A 59 3.18 -7.61 -34.60
N PRO A 60 2.90 -8.54 -33.66
CA PRO A 60 2.38 -9.87 -33.99
C PRO A 60 1.09 -9.81 -34.84
N SER A 61 0.85 -10.85 -35.63
CA SER A 61 -0.35 -10.95 -36.47
C SER A 61 -1.63 -10.83 -35.62
N GLY A 62 -2.56 -9.98 -36.06
CA GLY A 62 -3.80 -9.66 -35.31
C GLY A 62 -3.70 -8.44 -34.40
N CYS A 63 -2.52 -7.83 -34.27
CA CYS A 63 -2.28 -6.65 -33.45
C CYS A 63 -1.92 -5.41 -34.28
N SER A 64 -2.21 -4.23 -33.75
CA SER A 64 -1.96 -2.93 -34.38
C SER A 64 -1.10 -2.05 -33.49
N CYS A 65 -0.16 -1.32 -34.09
CA CYS A 65 0.74 -0.40 -33.39
C CYS A 65 0.05 0.96 -33.20
N MET A 66 -0.21 1.38 -31.95
CA MET A 66 -0.86 2.66 -31.64
C MET A 66 -0.44 3.18 -30.27
N ASP A 67 -0.78 4.42 -29.95
CA ASP A 67 -0.56 5.03 -28.63
C ASP A 67 -1.61 4.55 -27.62
N SER A 68 -1.32 4.73 -26.32
CA SER A 68 -2.16 4.21 -25.25
C SER A 68 -3.54 4.88 -25.20
N ASP A 69 -3.63 6.16 -25.53
CA ASP A 69 -4.88 6.92 -25.45
C ASP A 69 -5.84 6.50 -26.56
N THR A 70 -5.34 6.35 -27.80
CA THR A 70 -6.11 5.81 -28.93
C THR A 70 -6.59 4.38 -28.65
N ALA A 71 -5.75 3.54 -28.04
CA ALA A 71 -6.11 2.18 -27.66
C ALA A 71 -7.24 2.14 -26.60
N LYS A 72 -7.16 2.97 -25.57
CA LYS A 72 -8.20 3.10 -24.53
C LYS A 72 -9.52 3.59 -25.11
N GLN A 73 -9.50 4.64 -25.92
CA GLN A 73 -10.72 5.19 -26.56
C GLN A 73 -11.43 4.17 -27.43
N SER A 74 -10.68 3.23 -28.01
CA SER A 74 -11.24 2.19 -28.90
C SER A 74 -11.44 0.84 -28.22
N ALA A 75 -11.28 0.76 -26.89
CA ALA A 75 -11.39 -0.45 -26.08
C ALA A 75 -10.48 -1.61 -26.52
N TYR A 76 -9.26 -1.32 -27.00
CA TYR A 76 -8.28 -2.36 -27.34
C TYR A 76 -7.54 -2.85 -26.09
N LEU A 77 -7.10 -4.11 -26.11
CA LEU A 77 -6.28 -4.73 -25.08
C LEU A 77 -4.83 -4.88 -25.58
N LEU A 78 -3.86 -4.96 -24.68
CA LEU A 78 -2.47 -5.26 -25.08
C LEU A 78 -2.40 -6.59 -25.83
N CYS A 79 -1.61 -6.63 -26.90
CA CYS A 79 -1.43 -7.81 -27.75
C CYS A 79 -0.90 -8.99 -26.90
N GLY A 80 -1.68 -10.05 -26.75
CA GLY A 80 -1.34 -11.17 -25.85
C GLY A 80 -1.10 -10.77 -24.39
N GLY A 81 -1.69 -9.66 -23.93
CA GLY A 81 -1.49 -9.12 -22.57
C GLY A 81 -0.12 -8.51 -22.31
N LYS A 82 0.72 -8.31 -23.34
CA LYS A 82 2.09 -7.80 -23.21
C LYS A 82 2.28 -6.46 -23.90
N GLN A 83 3.03 -5.57 -23.26
CA GLN A 83 3.44 -4.29 -23.82
C GLN A 83 4.63 -4.50 -24.77
N ILE A 84 4.37 -4.44 -26.07
CA ILE A 84 5.39 -4.65 -27.12
C ILE A 84 5.61 -3.31 -27.83
N LEU A 85 6.78 -2.69 -27.65
CA LEU A 85 7.13 -1.43 -28.32
C LEU A 85 7.27 -1.70 -29.83
N CYS A 86 6.47 -1.01 -30.64
CA CYS A 86 6.41 -1.22 -32.09
C CYS A 86 6.82 0.00 -32.90
N GLY A 87 6.95 1.16 -32.27
CA GLY A 87 7.39 2.37 -32.96
C GLY A 87 7.32 3.59 -32.07
N TYR A 88 7.48 4.75 -32.70
CA TYR A 88 7.29 6.05 -32.09
C TYR A 88 6.44 6.91 -33.03
N ASP A 89 5.65 7.81 -32.48
CA ASP A 89 4.89 8.78 -33.28
C ASP A 89 5.81 9.92 -33.81
N LYS A 90 5.20 10.90 -34.48
CA LYS A 90 5.92 12.08 -35.02
C LYS A 90 6.53 12.96 -33.92
N ALA A 91 6.02 12.89 -32.69
CA ALA A 91 6.51 13.63 -31.53
C ALA A 91 7.52 12.82 -30.70
N GLN A 92 7.91 11.62 -31.15
CA GLN A 92 8.79 10.68 -30.45
C GLN A 92 8.18 10.05 -29.17
N ASN A 93 6.85 10.00 -29.06
CA ASN A 93 6.19 9.21 -28.01
C ASN A 93 6.15 7.73 -28.41
N PRO A 94 6.33 6.79 -27.45
CA PRO A 94 6.36 5.36 -27.75
C PRO A 94 4.96 4.82 -28.12
N LEU A 95 4.92 3.96 -29.13
CA LEU A 95 3.73 3.23 -29.58
C LEU A 95 3.85 1.74 -29.24
N TYR A 96 2.74 1.11 -28.88
CA TYR A 96 2.70 -0.29 -28.46
C TYR A 96 1.70 -1.13 -29.27
N CYS A 97 1.87 -2.45 -29.27
CA CYS A 97 0.97 -3.37 -29.96
C CYS A 97 -0.30 -3.68 -29.17
N TYR A 98 -1.46 -3.49 -29.78
CA TYR A 98 -2.78 -3.76 -29.19
C TYR A 98 -3.64 -4.67 -30.10
N GLN A 99 -4.56 -5.43 -29.50
CA GLN A 99 -5.53 -6.29 -30.18
C GLN A 99 -6.96 -5.89 -29.82
N LYS A 100 -7.89 -6.05 -30.76
CA LYS A 100 -9.33 -5.85 -30.47
C LYS A 100 -9.81 -6.92 -29.49
N PRO A 101 -10.78 -6.60 -28.61
CA PRO A 101 -11.49 -7.62 -27.85
C PRO A 101 -12.09 -8.63 -28.82
N VAL A 102 -11.84 -9.91 -28.60
CA VAL A 102 -12.50 -10.96 -29.37
C VAL A 102 -13.96 -10.96 -28.93
N THR A 103 -14.84 -10.41 -29.77
CA THR A 103 -16.28 -10.51 -29.58
C THR A 103 -16.64 -11.99 -29.67
N THR A 104 -16.86 -12.62 -28.52
CA THR A 104 -17.45 -13.95 -28.46
C THR A 104 -18.85 -13.85 -29.08
N SER A 105 -19.01 -14.36 -30.30
CA SER A 105 -20.33 -14.49 -30.93
C SER A 105 -21.24 -15.32 -30.03
N PRO A 106 -22.54 -14.94 -29.91
CA PRO A 106 -23.50 -15.67 -29.11
C PRO A 106 -23.66 -17.09 -29.66
N ILE A 107 -23.61 -18.08 -28.77
CA ILE A 107 -23.83 -19.48 -29.08
C ILE A 107 -25.24 -19.63 -29.68
N GLN A 108 -25.29 -20.14 -30.92
CA GLN A 108 -26.48 -20.38 -31.70
C GLN A 108 -27.29 -21.54 -31.10
N GLU A 109 -28.56 -21.31 -30.78
CA GLU A 109 -29.52 -22.31 -30.32
C GLU A 109 -29.64 -23.49 -31.29
N VAL A 110 -29.50 -24.71 -30.76
CA VAL A 110 -29.73 -25.98 -31.48
C VAL A 110 -31.20 -26.40 -31.27
N PRO A 111 -31.89 -26.98 -32.27
CA PRO A 111 -33.34 -27.18 -32.22
C PRO A 111 -33.77 -28.25 -31.22
N ARG A 112 -34.86 -27.92 -30.53
CA ARG A 112 -35.66 -28.73 -29.61
C ARG A 112 -35.93 -30.15 -30.15
N ALA A 113 -35.31 -31.14 -29.51
CA ALA A 113 -35.68 -32.55 -29.64
C ALA A 113 -36.68 -32.96 -28.55
N THR A 114 -37.57 -33.86 -28.98
CA THR A 114 -38.79 -34.35 -28.36
C THR A 114 -38.70 -34.78 -26.89
N ILE A 115 -39.75 -34.40 -26.15
CA ILE A 115 -40.04 -34.75 -24.76
C ILE A 115 -40.08 -36.28 -24.57
N ILE A 116 -39.16 -36.79 -23.74
CA ILE A 116 -39.23 -38.13 -23.11
C ILE A 116 -39.64 -37.88 -21.64
N PRO A 117 -40.57 -38.68 -21.06
CA PRO A 117 -41.15 -38.39 -19.76
C PRO A 117 -40.12 -38.40 -18.63
N SER A 118 -40.37 -37.50 -17.68
CA SER A 118 -39.62 -37.23 -16.46
C SER A 118 -39.21 -38.52 -15.75
N VAL A 119 -37.92 -38.82 -15.78
CA VAL A 119 -37.32 -39.71 -14.78
C VAL A 119 -37.17 -38.88 -13.51
N THR A 120 -37.97 -39.24 -12.52
CA THR A 120 -37.84 -38.79 -11.13
C THR A 120 -36.40 -38.97 -10.70
N MET A 121 -35.68 -37.86 -10.48
CA MET A 121 -34.37 -37.92 -9.84
C MET A 121 -34.57 -38.50 -8.45
N ALA A 122 -33.98 -39.68 -8.22
CA ALA A 122 -33.79 -40.19 -6.88
C ALA A 122 -32.98 -39.16 -6.08
N PRO A 123 -33.37 -38.85 -4.83
CA PRO A 123 -32.62 -37.93 -3.99
C PRO A 123 -31.20 -38.45 -3.82
N GLN A 124 -30.23 -37.56 -4.04
CA GLN A 124 -28.83 -37.76 -3.64
C GLN A 124 -28.82 -38.14 -2.15
N PRO A 125 -28.02 -39.14 -1.73
CA PRO A 125 -27.93 -39.48 -0.32
C PRO A 125 -27.32 -38.29 0.42
N VAL A 126 -28.13 -37.70 1.28
CA VAL A 126 -27.68 -36.81 2.33
C VAL A 126 -26.72 -37.63 3.19
N TYR A 127 -25.42 -37.33 3.10
CA TYR A 127 -24.47 -37.82 4.08
C TYR A 127 -24.73 -37.08 5.39
N THR A 128 -25.62 -37.67 6.19
CA THR A 128 -25.73 -37.34 7.61
C THR A 128 -24.51 -37.97 8.26
N ILE A 129 -23.63 -37.14 8.83
CA ILE A 129 -22.65 -37.63 9.80
C ILE A 129 -23.48 -38.00 11.04
N GLU A 130 -24.00 -39.22 11.08
CA GLU A 130 -24.46 -39.81 12.32
C GLU A 130 -23.25 -39.91 13.24
N ARG A 131 -23.25 -39.12 14.31
CA ARG A 131 -22.47 -39.45 15.49
C ARG A 131 -22.97 -40.81 15.95
N THR A 132 -22.20 -41.85 15.64
CA THR A 132 -22.39 -43.18 16.21
C THR A 132 -22.44 -43.03 17.71
N ALA A 133 -23.62 -43.22 18.30
CA ALA A 133 -23.75 -43.31 19.75
C ALA A 133 -22.77 -44.37 20.24
N MET A 134 -22.01 -44.05 21.29
CA MET A 134 -21.13 -45.01 21.97
C MET A 134 -21.92 -46.28 22.21
N ARG A 135 -21.55 -47.33 21.48
CA ARG A 135 -22.16 -48.64 21.56
C ARG A 135 -21.87 -49.16 22.96
N THR A 136 -22.91 -49.27 23.78
CA THR A 136 -22.84 -49.91 25.09
C THR A 136 -22.27 -51.31 24.88
N VAL A 137 -21.05 -51.51 25.39
CA VAL A 137 -20.33 -52.77 25.32
C VAL A 137 -21.19 -53.85 25.97
N ALA A 138 -21.55 -54.86 25.20
CA ALA A 138 -22.26 -56.03 25.69
C ALA A 138 -21.37 -56.76 26.71
N THR A 139 -21.94 -56.99 27.89
CA THR A 139 -21.41 -57.87 28.94
C THR A 139 -21.06 -59.26 28.36
N PRO A 140 -19.84 -59.77 28.57
CA PRO A 140 -19.48 -61.10 28.08
C PRO A 140 -20.06 -62.19 28.99
N THR A 141 -20.70 -63.17 28.37
CA THR A 141 -21.09 -64.44 28.99
C THR A 141 -19.84 -65.29 29.23
N PRO A 142 -19.64 -65.88 30.44
CA PRO A 142 -18.40 -66.55 30.79
C PRO A 142 -18.46 -68.03 30.42
N THR A 143 -17.67 -68.46 29.46
CA THR A 143 -17.34 -69.88 29.29
C THR A 143 -15.90 -70.08 28.79
N LEU A 144 -15.17 -70.87 29.58
CA LEU A 144 -13.82 -71.41 29.43
C LEU A 144 -12.65 -70.53 29.94
N PRO A 145 -11.76 -71.09 30.80
CA PRO A 145 -10.63 -70.37 31.36
C PRO A 145 -9.55 -70.26 30.28
N MET A 146 -9.57 -69.17 29.50
CA MET A 146 -8.35 -68.73 28.84
C MET A 146 -7.39 -68.28 29.93
N ALA A 147 -6.20 -68.88 29.97
CA ALA A 147 -5.10 -68.36 30.77
C ALA A 147 -4.94 -66.87 30.43
N ALA A 148 -5.24 -66.01 31.41
CA ALA A 148 -5.04 -64.58 31.30
C ALA A 148 -3.53 -64.34 31.19
N VAL A 149 -3.01 -64.31 29.96
CA VAL A 149 -1.69 -63.78 29.69
C VAL A 149 -1.83 -62.28 29.98
N THR A 150 -1.38 -61.86 31.16
CA THR A 150 -1.14 -60.45 31.45
C THR A 150 -0.06 -59.98 30.48
N ALA A 151 -0.47 -59.56 29.28
CA ALA A 151 0.43 -58.96 28.32
C ALA A 151 1.02 -57.71 28.97
N ARG A 152 2.33 -57.74 29.20
CA ARG A 152 3.05 -56.56 29.68
C ARG A 152 3.19 -55.63 28.48
N PHE A 153 2.81 -54.37 28.66
CA PHE A 153 3.03 -53.33 27.67
C PHE A 153 4.32 -52.59 27.98
N CYS A 154 5.13 -52.39 26.95
CA CYS A 154 6.37 -51.63 26.98
C CYS A 154 6.27 -50.49 25.95
N THR A 155 7.18 -49.53 26.04
CA THR A 155 7.23 -48.38 25.12
C THR A 155 8.42 -48.50 24.19
N ILE A 156 8.23 -48.12 22.92
CA ILE A 156 9.31 -47.83 21.98
C ILE A 156 9.28 -46.32 21.71
N SER A 157 10.40 -45.64 21.87
CA SER A 157 10.49 -44.19 21.70
C SER A 157 11.78 -43.74 21.04
N GLY A 158 11.72 -42.56 20.42
CA GLY A 158 12.86 -41.94 19.75
C GLY A 158 12.51 -40.56 19.20
N ASN A 159 13.45 -40.02 18.43
CA ASN A 159 13.38 -38.68 17.85
C ASN A 159 13.47 -38.72 16.32
N ILE A 160 12.89 -37.72 15.66
CA ILE A 160 12.94 -37.52 14.22
C ILE A 160 13.57 -36.16 13.96
N TYR A 161 14.76 -36.17 13.38
CA TYR A 161 15.52 -34.97 13.06
C TYR A 161 15.34 -34.54 11.60
N ARG A 162 15.53 -33.24 11.35
CA ARG A 162 15.54 -32.62 10.01
C ARG A 162 14.23 -32.76 9.21
N PHE A 163 13.12 -33.02 9.88
CA PHE A 163 11.81 -32.96 9.25
C PHE A 163 11.28 -31.53 9.36
N TYR A 164 11.07 -30.85 8.23
CA TYR A 164 10.69 -29.44 8.20
C TYR A 164 9.25 -29.21 7.71
N HIS A 165 8.37 -30.20 7.92
CA HIS A 165 6.95 -30.14 7.55
C HIS A 165 6.04 -30.05 8.76
N ASN A 166 4.75 -29.86 8.50
CA ASN A 166 3.70 -29.95 9.51
C ASN A 166 3.77 -31.31 10.26
N PRO A 167 3.89 -31.33 11.60
CA PRO A 167 3.90 -32.58 12.38
C PRO A 167 2.67 -33.46 12.19
N GLU A 168 1.52 -32.88 11.85
CA GLU A 168 0.29 -33.65 11.69
C GLU A 168 0.38 -34.62 10.51
N SER A 169 1.20 -34.29 9.51
CA SER A 169 1.44 -35.15 8.35
C SER A 169 2.45 -36.27 8.59
N LEU A 170 3.06 -36.31 9.78
CA LEU A 170 4.02 -37.34 10.17
C LEU A 170 3.42 -38.26 11.23
N LYS A 171 3.38 -39.55 10.92
CA LYS A 171 3.07 -40.62 11.90
C LYS A 171 4.22 -41.61 11.98
N ILE A 172 4.30 -42.30 13.10
CA ILE A 172 5.09 -43.51 13.24
C ILE A 172 4.18 -44.72 13.10
N GLN A 173 4.45 -45.54 12.10
CA GLN A 173 3.86 -46.85 11.94
C GLN A 173 4.72 -47.88 12.68
N LEU A 174 4.10 -48.56 13.64
CA LEU A 174 4.67 -49.68 14.35
C LEU A 174 4.02 -50.98 13.87
N THR A 175 4.79 -51.83 13.19
CA THR A 175 4.36 -53.14 12.69
C THR A 175 5.01 -54.24 13.53
N ASN A 176 4.20 -55.03 14.25
CA ASN A 176 4.66 -56.22 14.95
C ASN A 176 4.92 -57.33 13.92
N LEU A 177 6.18 -57.70 13.72
CA LEU A 177 6.61 -58.67 12.71
C LEU A 177 6.20 -60.10 13.04
N ASP A 178 5.93 -60.41 14.31
CA ASP A 178 5.53 -61.75 14.74
C ASP A 178 4.03 -62.01 14.49
N THR A 179 3.21 -60.96 14.55
CA THR A 179 1.73 -61.06 14.47
C THR A 179 1.13 -60.37 13.25
N GLY A 180 1.89 -59.49 12.58
CA GLY A 180 1.42 -58.61 11.51
C GLY A 180 0.56 -57.42 12.00
N GLY A 181 0.42 -57.20 13.31
CA GLY A 181 -0.37 -56.09 13.85
C GLY A 181 0.27 -54.74 13.58
N VAL A 182 -0.53 -53.74 13.20
CA VAL A 182 -0.07 -52.38 12.88
C VAL A 182 -0.69 -51.36 13.83
N THR A 183 0.12 -50.45 14.36
CA THR A 183 -0.33 -49.31 15.18
C THR A 183 0.26 -48.01 14.65
N LEU A 184 -0.53 -46.94 14.61
CA LEU A 184 -0.06 -45.60 14.25
C LEU A 184 0.06 -44.72 15.50
N THR A 185 1.13 -43.93 15.58
CA THR A 185 1.39 -42.99 16.67
C THR A 185 1.73 -41.62 16.11
N SER A 186 1.19 -40.57 16.72
CA SER A 186 1.53 -39.18 16.39
C SER A 186 2.90 -38.81 16.96
N VAL A 187 3.56 -37.88 16.30
CA VAL A 187 4.79 -37.25 16.79
C VAL A 187 4.48 -35.98 17.57
N THR A 188 5.38 -35.56 18.46
CA THR A 188 5.27 -34.34 19.27
C THR A 188 6.46 -33.42 18.99
N PRO A 189 6.27 -32.16 18.59
CA PRO A 189 7.39 -31.24 18.36
C PRO A 189 8.16 -30.96 19.64
N VAL A 190 9.49 -30.91 19.52
CA VAL A 190 10.42 -30.51 20.58
C VAL A 190 11.11 -29.23 20.13
N PHE A 191 10.95 -28.15 20.91
CA PHE A 191 11.42 -26.81 20.56
C PHE A 191 12.79 -26.51 21.19
N SER A 192 13.62 -25.75 20.46
CA SER A 192 14.85 -25.13 20.95
C SER A 192 14.77 -23.62 20.66
N GLY A 193 14.22 -22.86 21.61
CA GLY A 193 13.78 -21.49 21.35
C GLY A 193 12.46 -21.49 20.57
N ASP A 194 12.35 -20.62 19.56
CA ASP A 194 11.14 -20.51 18.71
C ASP A 194 11.14 -21.50 17.53
N LEU A 195 12.20 -22.30 17.40
CA LEU A 195 12.36 -23.26 16.31
C LEU A 195 12.12 -24.69 16.79
N VAL A 196 11.41 -25.48 15.98
CA VAL A 196 11.32 -26.93 16.17
C VAL A 196 12.71 -27.53 15.93
N SER A 197 13.28 -28.16 16.96
CA SER A 197 14.57 -28.83 16.87
C SER A 197 14.44 -30.22 16.25
N HIS A 198 13.45 -30.98 16.71
CA HIS A 198 13.14 -32.34 16.29
C HIS A 198 11.72 -32.71 16.73
N TYR A 199 11.25 -33.88 16.34
CA TYR A 199 10.01 -34.46 16.84
C TYR A 199 10.30 -35.67 17.69
N SER A 200 9.57 -35.86 18.79
CA SER A 200 9.64 -37.07 19.62
C SER A 200 8.42 -37.94 19.39
N TYR A 201 8.58 -39.26 19.57
CA TYR A 201 7.46 -40.19 19.52
C TYR A 201 7.58 -41.27 20.59
N ALA A 202 6.44 -41.82 21.01
CA ALA A 202 6.36 -42.95 21.94
C ALA A 202 5.17 -43.84 21.56
N ALA A 203 5.46 -45.08 21.18
CA ALA A 203 4.45 -46.07 20.81
C ALA A 203 4.38 -47.18 21.86
N MET A 204 3.18 -47.61 22.22
CA MET A 204 2.96 -48.76 23.11
C MET A 204 3.00 -50.07 22.32
N ALA A 205 3.70 -51.07 22.86
CA ALA A 205 3.92 -52.37 22.24
C ALA A 205 3.89 -53.49 23.30
N ASN A 206 3.77 -54.76 22.88
CA ASN A 206 4.00 -55.88 23.79
C ASN A 206 5.51 -55.95 24.13
N CYS A 207 5.84 -56.20 25.39
CA CYS A 207 7.23 -56.22 25.86
C CYS A 207 8.11 -57.30 25.22
N ASP A 208 7.50 -58.32 24.62
CA ASP A 208 8.20 -59.37 23.89
C ASP A 208 7.73 -59.36 22.43
N GLY A 209 8.68 -59.17 21.50
CA GLY A 209 8.40 -59.25 20.07
C GLY A 209 9.39 -58.50 19.19
N ASN A 210 9.24 -58.72 17.89
CA ASN A 210 10.01 -58.06 16.84
C ASN A 210 9.13 -56.98 16.19
N TYR A 211 9.62 -55.75 16.13
CA TYR A 211 8.86 -54.61 15.63
C TYR A 211 9.61 -53.89 14.53
N GLN A 212 8.89 -53.55 13.46
CA GLN A 212 9.35 -52.60 12.45
C GLN A 212 8.70 -51.24 12.70
N ILE A 213 9.49 -50.17 12.65
CA ILE A 213 9.12 -48.80 12.97
C ILE A 213 9.40 -47.95 11.76
N GLU A 214 8.38 -47.32 11.20
CA GLU A 214 8.51 -46.53 9.98
C GLU A 214 7.84 -45.18 10.15
N PRO A 215 8.57 -44.07 9.96
CA PRO A 215 7.95 -42.78 9.74
C PRO A 215 7.17 -42.82 8.42
N ILE A 216 5.87 -42.49 8.46
CA ILE A 216 4.99 -42.51 7.29
C ILE A 216 4.36 -41.14 7.06
N TYR A 217 4.17 -40.82 5.78
CA TYR A 217 3.42 -39.63 5.37
C TYR A 217 1.93 -39.93 5.52
N GLN A 218 1.23 -39.07 6.26
CA GLN A 218 -0.21 -39.02 6.22
C GLN A 218 -0.60 -37.71 5.52
N PRO A 219 -1.03 -37.76 4.24
CA PRO A 219 -1.38 -36.55 3.51
C PRO A 219 -2.54 -35.82 4.18
N TYR A 220 -2.37 -34.52 4.32
CA TYR A 220 -3.41 -33.57 4.68
C TYR A 220 -3.64 -32.63 3.50
N SER A 221 -4.86 -32.15 3.33
CA SER A 221 -5.25 -31.32 2.17
C SER A 221 -4.51 -30.00 2.07
N ASP A 222 -3.84 -29.57 3.14
CA ASP A 222 -3.15 -28.29 3.30
C ASP A 222 -1.63 -28.43 3.52
N VAL A 223 -1.07 -29.63 3.41
CA VAL A 223 0.35 -29.88 3.70
C VAL A 223 1.11 -30.29 2.44
N CYS A 224 2.33 -29.76 2.30
CA CYS A 224 3.24 -30.16 1.23
C CYS A 224 3.45 -31.69 1.24
N PRO A 225 3.26 -32.39 0.11
CA PRO A 225 3.75 -33.75 0.01
C PRO A 225 5.27 -33.72 0.16
N TRP A 226 5.77 -34.31 1.23
CA TRP A 226 7.20 -34.44 1.41
C TRP A 226 7.73 -35.60 0.55
N THR A 227 8.90 -35.40 -0.07
CA THR A 227 9.57 -36.41 -0.90
C THR A 227 10.98 -36.61 -0.39
N GLY A 228 11.28 -37.84 0.03
CA GLY A 228 12.54 -38.16 0.67
C GLY A 228 12.52 -39.53 1.33
N SER A 229 13.57 -39.80 2.11
CA SER A 229 13.74 -41.04 2.84
C SER A 229 14.09 -40.79 4.30
N PHE A 230 13.83 -41.78 5.16
CA PHE A 230 14.30 -41.76 6.54
C PHE A 230 15.49 -42.69 6.68
N SER A 231 16.52 -42.21 7.36
CA SER A 231 17.67 -43.01 7.78
C SER A 231 17.57 -43.31 9.28
N GLY A 232 17.89 -44.55 9.66
CA GLY A 232 17.81 -45.04 11.03
C GLY A 232 17.63 -46.55 11.05
N GLU A 233 17.95 -47.19 12.18
CA GLU A 233 17.54 -48.57 12.37
C GLU A 233 16.02 -48.62 12.53
N ASN A 234 15.35 -49.45 11.75
CA ASN A 234 13.89 -49.52 11.73
C ASN A 234 13.33 -50.81 12.35
N VAL A 235 14.19 -51.71 12.84
CA VAL A 235 13.77 -52.96 13.50
C VAL A 235 14.24 -52.98 14.93
N VAL A 236 13.32 -53.24 15.86
CA VAL A 236 13.58 -53.33 17.30
C VAL A 236 13.16 -54.70 17.80
N HIS A 237 14.07 -55.33 18.56
CA HIS A 237 13.84 -56.60 19.23
C HIS A 237 13.61 -56.33 20.73
N MET A 238 12.40 -56.63 21.21
CA MET A 238 12.04 -56.43 22.62
C MET A 238 11.98 -57.77 23.37
N THR A 239 12.59 -57.80 24.56
CA THR A 239 12.63 -58.97 25.45
C THR A 239 12.37 -58.57 26.91
N GLY A 240 11.17 -58.05 27.18
CA GLY A 240 10.69 -57.76 28.53
C GLY A 240 10.80 -56.29 28.98
N ASP A 241 11.54 -55.46 28.26
CA ASP A 241 11.83 -54.06 28.62
C ASP A 241 11.49 -53.05 27.50
N SER A 242 11.28 -51.79 27.87
CA SER A 242 11.06 -50.68 26.92
C SER A 242 12.36 -50.30 26.20
N VAL A 243 12.22 -49.81 24.96
CA VAL A 243 13.35 -49.39 24.11
C VAL A 243 13.25 -47.89 23.83
N THR A 244 14.39 -47.19 23.93
CA THR A 244 14.50 -45.73 23.73
C THR A 244 15.66 -45.41 22.79
N GLY A 245 15.63 -44.23 22.17
CA GLY A 245 16.71 -43.75 21.29
C GLY A 245 16.60 -44.30 19.87
N GLN A 246 15.41 -44.72 19.47
CA GLN A 246 15.16 -45.18 18.11
C GLN A 246 14.94 -43.98 17.20
N ASP A 247 16.06 -43.36 16.83
CA ASP A 247 16.06 -42.07 16.17
C ASP A 247 16.06 -42.23 14.64
N PHE A 248 15.34 -41.34 13.96
CA PHE A 248 15.31 -41.21 12.52
C PHE A 248 15.83 -39.84 12.08
N THR A 249 16.50 -39.79 10.94
CA THR A 249 16.83 -38.53 10.28
C THR A 249 16.18 -38.51 8.91
N TYR A 250 15.35 -37.49 8.66
CA TYR A 250 14.76 -37.23 7.36
C TYR A 250 15.83 -36.71 6.39
N LEU A 251 15.87 -37.31 5.21
CA LEU A 251 16.74 -36.97 4.09
C LEU A 251 15.82 -36.58 2.92
N PRO A 252 15.58 -35.28 2.69
CA PRO A 252 14.76 -34.83 1.58
C PRO A 252 15.46 -35.16 0.25
N ASP A 253 14.66 -35.38 -0.80
CA ASP A 253 15.19 -35.62 -2.15
C ASP A 253 15.92 -34.36 -2.70
N ASP A 254 15.49 -33.19 -2.24
CA ASP A 254 16.14 -31.90 -2.47
C ASP A 254 16.65 -31.31 -1.14
N ALA A 255 17.93 -30.99 -1.08
CA ALA A 255 18.55 -30.44 0.13
C ALA A 255 18.35 -28.93 0.28
N ASN A 256 17.90 -28.23 -0.76
CA ASN A 256 17.67 -26.79 -0.72
C ASN A 256 16.23 -26.53 -0.31
N ILE A 257 16.06 -25.70 0.73
CA ILE A 257 14.74 -25.31 1.21
C ILE A 257 14.36 -24.01 0.50
N PRO A 258 13.11 -23.86 0.02
CA PRO A 258 12.70 -22.65 -0.67
C PRO A 258 12.78 -21.43 0.26
N GLU A 259 13.13 -20.28 -0.30
CA GLU A 259 13.02 -18.99 0.36
C GLU A 259 11.63 -18.40 0.11
N VAL A 260 11.05 -17.71 1.09
CA VAL A 260 9.72 -17.08 0.99
C VAL A 260 9.77 -15.68 1.58
N SER A 261 9.20 -14.71 0.87
CA SER A 261 9.00 -13.34 1.34
C SER A 261 7.58 -12.87 1.03
N ILE A 262 7.04 -12.02 1.90
CA ILE A 262 5.72 -11.41 1.77
C ILE A 262 5.96 -9.91 1.61
N ASN A 263 5.44 -9.31 0.55
CA ASN A 263 5.69 -7.93 0.17
C ASN A 263 4.36 -7.19 -0.02
N PRO A 264 3.86 -6.47 1.00
CA PRO A 264 2.66 -5.64 0.90
C PRO A 264 2.89 -4.44 -0.03
N ASN A 265 1.88 -4.08 -0.81
CA ASN A 265 1.88 -2.89 -1.65
C ASN A 265 0.52 -2.15 -1.57
N PRO A 266 0.49 -0.92 -1.02
CA PRO A 266 1.62 -0.22 -0.41
C PRO A 266 2.14 -0.92 0.85
N ALA A 267 3.42 -0.71 1.18
CA ALA A 267 4.03 -1.26 2.40
C ALA A 267 3.50 -0.58 3.67
N THR A 268 3.07 0.67 3.55
CA THR A 268 2.47 1.49 4.61
C THR A 268 1.16 2.06 4.07
N PRO A 269 0.07 1.28 4.09
CA PRO A 269 -1.22 1.76 3.62
C PRO A 269 -1.71 2.97 4.42
N GLY A 270 -2.40 3.88 3.74
CA GLY A 270 -3.27 4.87 4.37
C GLY A 270 -4.47 4.21 5.04
N ILE A 271 -5.33 5.00 5.70
CA ILE A 271 -6.57 4.47 6.29
C ILE A 271 -7.48 3.95 5.18
N ASN A 272 -8.03 2.75 5.37
CA ASN A 272 -8.90 2.06 4.42
C ASN A 272 -8.29 1.86 3.02
N GLU A 273 -6.97 2.05 2.86
CA GLU A 273 -6.33 1.81 1.58
C GLU A 273 -6.23 0.31 1.33
N ASP A 274 -6.69 -0.12 0.15
CA ASP A 274 -6.55 -1.48 -0.33
C ASP A 274 -5.07 -1.88 -0.39
N VAL A 275 -4.75 -3.08 0.10
CA VAL A 275 -3.37 -3.59 0.06
C VAL A 275 -3.32 -4.86 -0.76
N ARG A 276 -2.47 -4.85 -1.79
CA ARG A 276 -2.08 -6.06 -2.50
C ARG A 276 -0.90 -6.73 -1.82
N ILE A 277 -1.06 -7.99 -1.43
CA ILE A 277 -0.02 -8.79 -0.81
C ILE A 277 0.64 -9.66 -1.86
N TYR A 278 1.91 -9.40 -2.16
CA TYR A 278 2.72 -10.27 -3.01
C TYR A 278 3.44 -11.32 -2.18
N ILE A 279 3.42 -12.57 -2.63
CA ILE A 279 4.19 -13.66 -2.07
C ILE A 279 5.20 -14.11 -3.11
N ASP A 280 6.47 -13.92 -2.78
CA ASP A 280 7.59 -14.32 -3.63
C ASP A 280 8.31 -15.50 -3.02
N ALA A 281 8.65 -16.47 -3.86
CA ALA A 281 9.42 -17.63 -3.46
C ALA A 281 10.56 -17.94 -4.43
N ARG A 282 11.67 -18.42 -3.89
CA ARG A 282 12.85 -18.81 -4.68
C ARG A 282 13.27 -20.21 -4.31
N ASP A 283 13.55 -20.99 -5.33
CA ASP A 283 13.97 -22.37 -5.18
C ASP A 283 14.87 -22.79 -6.33
N ASP A 284 15.68 -23.84 -6.13
CA ASP A 284 16.60 -24.33 -7.14
C ASP A 284 16.04 -25.44 -8.04
N VAL A 285 14.81 -25.90 -7.82
CA VAL A 285 14.10 -26.82 -8.70
C VAL A 285 12.84 -26.16 -9.27
N SER A 286 11.84 -25.92 -8.42
CA SER A 286 10.53 -25.36 -8.80
C SER A 286 9.67 -25.13 -7.58
N ILE A 287 8.73 -24.19 -7.64
CA ILE A 287 7.65 -24.10 -6.65
C ILE A 287 6.40 -24.78 -7.19
N THR A 288 5.88 -25.74 -6.43
CA THR A 288 4.70 -26.53 -6.81
C THR A 288 3.42 -26.06 -6.15
N TYR A 289 3.54 -25.40 -4.99
CA TYR A 289 2.39 -24.96 -4.20
C TYR A 289 2.70 -23.69 -3.42
N MET A 290 1.72 -22.79 -3.36
CA MET A 290 1.73 -21.60 -2.51
C MET A 290 0.39 -21.47 -1.81
N ALA A 291 0.40 -21.04 -0.57
CA ALA A 291 -0.81 -20.70 0.15
C ALA A 291 -0.57 -19.55 1.14
N ALA A 292 -1.63 -18.85 1.48
CA ALA A 292 -1.60 -17.81 2.51
C ALA A 292 -2.79 -17.96 3.45
N ARG A 293 -2.61 -17.53 4.68
CA ARG A 293 -3.71 -17.25 5.62
C ARG A 293 -3.43 -15.93 6.29
N TYR A 294 -4.46 -15.27 6.80
CA TYR A 294 -4.26 -14.00 7.48
C TYR A 294 -5.36 -13.71 8.48
N ASP A 295 -4.97 -12.98 9.52
CA ASP A 295 -5.86 -12.45 10.53
C ASP A 295 -6.00 -10.94 10.34
N LEU A 296 -7.23 -10.50 10.18
CA LEU A 296 -7.60 -9.09 10.10
C LEU A 296 -8.04 -8.61 11.49
N ILE A 297 -7.47 -7.49 11.94
CA ILE A 297 -7.83 -6.82 13.17
C ILE A 297 -8.40 -5.45 12.79
N TYR A 298 -9.61 -5.17 13.25
CA TYR A 298 -10.34 -3.94 12.97
C TYR A 298 -10.16 -2.91 14.09
N SER A 299 -10.54 -1.66 13.82
CA SER A 299 -10.42 -0.52 14.75
C SER A 299 -11.26 -0.68 16.00
N ASP A 300 -12.37 -1.40 15.91
CA ASP A 300 -13.23 -1.79 17.04
C ASP A 300 -12.66 -2.94 17.90
N GLY A 301 -11.50 -3.49 17.51
CA GLY A 301 -10.83 -4.60 18.17
C GLY A 301 -11.35 -5.99 17.79
N THR A 302 -12.34 -6.10 16.91
CA THR A 302 -12.79 -7.39 16.39
C THR A 302 -11.72 -8.02 15.50
N ARG A 303 -11.77 -9.35 15.36
CA ARG A 303 -10.82 -10.13 14.55
C ARG A 303 -11.58 -11.01 13.56
N ARG A 304 -11.15 -11.02 12.30
CA ARG A 304 -11.61 -11.98 11.28
C ARG A 304 -10.42 -12.78 10.78
N SER A 305 -10.48 -14.09 10.96
CA SER A 305 -9.47 -15.03 10.45
C SER A 305 -9.89 -15.55 9.09
N ILE A 306 -9.01 -15.42 8.10
CA ILE A 306 -9.13 -16.09 6.80
C ILE A 306 -8.19 -17.30 6.84
N ASP A 307 -8.77 -18.48 6.65
CA ASP A 307 -8.03 -19.74 6.61
C ASP A 307 -7.16 -19.83 5.33
N TRP A 308 -6.38 -20.90 5.20
CA TRP A 308 -5.50 -21.11 4.06
C TRP A 308 -6.23 -21.01 2.71
N ILE A 309 -5.82 -20.02 1.91
CA ILE A 309 -6.17 -19.86 0.51
C ILE A 309 -5.02 -20.35 -0.37
N GLU A 310 -5.34 -21.20 -1.34
CA GLU A 310 -4.37 -21.66 -2.33
C GLU A 310 -4.11 -20.56 -3.37
N LEU A 311 -2.83 -20.36 -3.67
CA LEU A 311 -2.35 -19.36 -4.60
C LEU A 311 -1.70 -20.06 -5.78
N THR A 312 -1.98 -19.58 -6.99
CA THR A 312 -1.34 -20.15 -8.18
C THR A 312 0.08 -19.59 -8.30
N PRO A 313 1.13 -20.42 -8.22
CA PRO A 313 2.50 -19.94 -8.38
C PRO A 313 2.74 -19.58 -9.85
N MET A 314 3.16 -18.34 -10.11
CA MET A 314 3.51 -17.86 -11.45
C MET A 314 4.98 -17.50 -11.52
N LEU A 315 5.68 -17.95 -12.56
CA LEU A 315 7.06 -17.54 -12.81
C LEU A 315 7.15 -16.01 -13.02
N GLY A 316 7.87 -15.35 -12.13
CA GLY A 316 8.19 -13.92 -12.20
C GLY A 316 9.34 -13.62 -13.16
N TYR A 317 9.82 -12.37 -13.13
CA TYR A 317 10.95 -11.93 -13.94
C TYR A 317 12.26 -12.00 -13.12
N ALA A 318 13.33 -12.46 -13.76
CA ALA A 318 14.67 -12.31 -13.19
C ALA A 318 15.10 -10.85 -13.28
N TYR A 319 15.45 -10.23 -12.14
CA TYR A 319 15.87 -8.82 -12.09
C TYR A 319 17.29 -8.62 -12.62
N HIS A 320 18.16 -9.62 -12.48
CA HIS A 320 19.50 -9.62 -13.04
C HIS A 320 19.80 -10.84 -13.89
N ALA A 321 20.73 -10.67 -14.84
CA ALA A 321 21.21 -11.77 -15.66
C ALA A 321 21.94 -12.80 -14.77
N GLY A 322 21.39 -14.01 -14.70
CA GLY A 322 21.90 -15.09 -13.85
C GLY A 322 21.01 -15.39 -12.63
N ASP A 323 20.08 -14.50 -12.29
CA ASP A 323 19.12 -14.76 -11.23
C ASP A 323 18.10 -15.79 -11.67
N ARG A 324 17.72 -16.68 -10.76
CA ARG A 324 16.52 -17.51 -10.94
C ARG A 324 15.30 -16.61 -10.72
N PRO A 325 14.34 -16.55 -11.67
CA PRO A 325 13.13 -15.78 -11.46
C PRO A 325 12.40 -16.30 -10.22
N PRO A 326 11.90 -15.41 -9.33
CA PRO A 326 11.05 -15.86 -8.24
C PRO A 326 9.75 -16.42 -8.81
N TRP A 327 9.14 -17.35 -8.09
CA TRP A 327 7.73 -17.66 -8.26
C TRP A 327 6.94 -16.65 -7.44
N THR A 328 5.86 -16.14 -8.01
CA THR A 328 5.10 -15.02 -7.45
C THR A 328 3.62 -15.34 -7.49
N SER A 329 2.89 -14.91 -6.46
CA SER A 329 1.43 -14.87 -6.45
C SER A 329 0.97 -13.70 -5.59
N HIS A 330 -0.32 -13.38 -5.63
CA HIS A 330 -0.86 -12.29 -4.81
C HIS A 330 -2.32 -12.50 -4.43
N PHE A 331 -2.75 -11.76 -3.41
CA PHE A 331 -4.15 -11.56 -3.06
C PHE A 331 -4.34 -10.12 -2.57
N ASP A 332 -5.57 -9.64 -2.58
CA ASP A 332 -5.92 -8.28 -2.18
C ASP A 332 -6.65 -8.31 -0.82
N ILE A 333 -6.33 -7.35 0.04
CA ILE A 333 -7.07 -7.04 1.27
C ILE A 333 -7.77 -5.71 1.03
N THR A 334 -9.11 -5.74 0.97
CA THR A 334 -9.97 -4.59 0.64
C THR A 334 -10.97 -4.30 1.75
N ASP A 335 -10.63 -4.66 2.98
CA ASP A 335 -11.48 -4.43 4.14
C ASP A 335 -11.21 -3.03 4.72
N ASP A 336 -12.29 -2.31 5.00
CA ASP A 336 -12.22 -1.03 5.70
C ASP A 336 -12.03 -1.21 7.21
N ASN A 337 -11.62 -0.13 7.86
CA ASN A 337 -11.43 -0.02 9.31
C ASN A 337 -10.40 -1.01 9.85
N LEU A 338 -9.50 -1.50 9.01
CA LEU A 338 -8.37 -2.30 9.45
C LEU A 338 -7.40 -1.44 10.24
N VAL A 339 -6.81 -2.06 11.25
CA VAL A 339 -5.65 -1.50 11.96
C VAL A 339 -4.42 -2.35 11.73
N ARG A 340 -4.62 -3.65 11.48
CA ARG A 340 -3.55 -4.62 11.33
C ARG A 340 -4.02 -5.85 10.56
N ALA A 341 -3.17 -6.36 9.69
CA ALA A 341 -3.28 -7.70 9.11
C ALA A 341 -2.03 -8.51 9.45
N GLU A 342 -2.20 -9.69 10.04
CA GLU A 342 -1.14 -10.64 10.37
C GLU A 342 -1.16 -11.76 9.32
N ILE A 343 -0.17 -11.79 8.42
CA ILE A 343 -0.17 -12.66 7.24
C ILE A 343 0.85 -13.77 7.43
N THR A 344 0.45 -15.00 7.13
CA THR A 344 1.35 -16.15 7.04
C THR A 344 1.27 -16.72 5.62
N ALA A 345 2.43 -16.88 4.97
CA ALA A 345 2.54 -17.55 3.68
C ALA A 345 3.31 -18.86 3.82
N ARG A 346 2.94 -19.86 3.04
CA ARG A 346 3.58 -21.17 2.95
C ARG A 346 3.88 -21.49 1.49
N VAL A 347 5.02 -22.12 1.25
CA VAL A 347 5.46 -22.52 -0.09
C VAL A 347 6.06 -23.92 -0.05
N CYS A 348 5.72 -24.75 -1.05
CA CYS A 348 6.32 -26.05 -1.29
C CYS A 348 7.12 -26.03 -2.59
N ASP A 349 8.32 -26.59 -2.57
CA ASP A 349 9.11 -26.82 -3.78
C ASP A 349 8.71 -28.14 -4.51
N GLY A 350 9.45 -28.49 -5.56
CA GLY A 350 9.29 -29.76 -6.29
C GLY A 350 9.99 -30.95 -5.65
N GLY A 351 10.94 -30.69 -4.74
CA GLY A 351 11.67 -31.67 -3.95
C GLY A 351 10.99 -32.01 -2.62
N GLY A 352 9.78 -31.48 -2.42
CA GLY A 352 8.94 -31.74 -1.27
C GLY A 352 9.38 -31.02 -0.01
N ASN A 353 10.22 -29.96 -0.07
CA ASN A 353 10.51 -29.10 1.08
C ASN A 353 9.43 -28.03 1.27
N GLU A 354 9.27 -27.59 2.51
CA GLU A 354 8.31 -26.55 2.91
C GLU A 354 9.02 -25.40 3.61
N ARG A 355 8.60 -24.16 3.30
CA ARG A 355 8.98 -22.97 4.06
C ARG A 355 7.76 -22.09 4.30
N SER A 356 7.75 -21.42 5.46
CA SER A 356 6.77 -20.39 5.78
C SER A 356 7.43 -19.04 6.05
N ALA A 357 6.69 -17.96 5.78
CA ALA A 357 7.04 -16.59 6.13
C ALA A 357 5.87 -15.91 6.85
N PHE A 358 6.18 -14.85 7.61
CA PHE A 358 5.20 -14.05 8.34
C PHE A 358 5.47 -12.57 8.08
N GLU A 359 4.40 -11.79 7.92
CA GLU A 359 4.47 -10.34 7.74
C GLU A 359 3.28 -9.65 8.41
N THR A 360 3.46 -8.40 8.83
CA THR A 360 2.39 -7.60 9.43
C THR A 360 2.20 -6.30 8.67
N VAL A 361 0.98 -6.09 8.16
CA VAL A 361 0.58 -4.80 7.58
C VAL A 361 -0.15 -4.01 8.65
N VAL A 362 0.19 -2.74 8.83
CA VAL A 362 -0.44 -1.86 9.81
C VAL A 362 -1.03 -0.66 9.08
N TRP A 363 -2.33 -0.46 9.29
CA TRP A 363 -3.02 0.75 8.86
C TRP A 363 -2.91 1.77 10.00
N PRO A 364 -2.64 3.05 9.70
CA PRO A 364 -2.52 4.09 10.71
C PRO A 364 -3.82 4.19 11.53
N THR A 365 -3.69 4.21 12.86
CA THR A 365 -4.82 4.46 13.77
C THR A 365 -4.60 5.77 14.48
N CYS A 366 -5.63 6.61 14.50
CA CYS A 366 -5.58 7.87 15.22
C CYS A 366 -6.13 7.72 16.64
N ARG A 367 -5.28 7.31 17.59
CA ARG A 367 -5.70 7.16 18.99
C ARG A 367 -6.07 8.48 19.68
N TRP A 368 -5.67 9.61 19.11
CA TRP A 368 -5.93 10.95 19.64
C TRP A 368 -7.10 11.67 18.97
N CYS A 369 -7.69 11.09 17.93
CA CYS A 369 -8.75 11.74 17.15
C CYS A 369 -10.12 11.77 17.87
N GLY A 370 -10.28 11.02 18.97
CA GLY A 370 -11.60 10.82 19.57
C GLY A 370 -12.53 10.05 18.62
N ASP A 371 -13.83 10.07 18.93
CA ASP A 371 -14.81 9.22 18.23
C ASP A 371 -15.35 9.85 16.93
N HIS A 372 -15.20 11.17 16.76
CA HIS A 372 -15.79 11.93 15.66
C HIS A 372 -14.79 12.37 14.58
N VAL A 373 -13.50 12.40 14.90
CA VAL A 373 -12.48 12.79 13.92
C VAL A 373 -11.94 11.54 13.23
N ILE A 374 -12.11 11.48 11.92
CA ILE A 374 -11.71 10.34 11.10
C ILE A 374 -10.44 10.74 10.34
N PRO A 375 -9.33 10.00 10.51
CA PRO A 375 -8.11 10.31 9.79
C PRO A 375 -8.24 9.95 8.31
N LEU A 376 -7.72 10.82 7.42
CA LEU A 376 -7.65 10.60 5.96
C LEU A 376 -6.23 10.27 5.54
N GLN A 377 -5.29 11.14 5.87
CA GLN A 377 -3.87 11.00 5.54
C GLN A 377 -3.04 11.41 6.75
N VAL A 378 -2.37 10.45 7.39
CA VAL A 378 -1.55 10.69 8.59
C VAL A 378 -0.09 10.41 8.26
N ASN A 379 0.68 11.48 8.05
CA ASN A 379 2.11 11.43 7.74
C ASN A 379 3.01 11.46 8.99
N GLY A 380 2.43 11.59 10.20
CA GLY A 380 3.16 11.43 11.46
C GLY A 380 2.41 11.93 12.69
N ASN A 381 3.14 12.10 13.80
CA ASN A 381 2.58 12.58 15.07
C ASN A 381 2.12 14.05 14.94
N PRO A 382 0.89 14.40 15.36
CA PRO A 382 0.37 15.78 15.34
C PRO A 382 1.31 16.82 15.93
N ALA A 383 2.05 16.47 16.98
CA ALA A 383 3.01 17.39 17.61
C ALA A 383 4.17 17.81 16.68
N GLN A 384 4.30 17.19 15.50
CA GLN A 384 5.36 17.41 14.52
C GLN A 384 4.83 17.70 13.11
N LYS A 385 3.49 17.76 12.94
CA LYS A 385 2.81 17.93 11.66
C LYS A 385 1.85 19.12 11.75
N ILE A 386 1.41 19.58 10.60
CA ILE A 386 0.30 20.52 10.47
C ILE A 386 -0.98 19.70 10.32
N ASP A 387 -1.85 19.77 11.31
CA ASP A 387 -3.09 18.99 11.35
C ASP A 387 -4.26 19.84 10.85
N VAL A 388 -4.83 19.45 9.70
CA VAL A 388 -6.01 20.10 9.11
C VAL A 388 -7.21 19.16 9.23
N ILE A 389 -8.28 19.63 9.88
CA ILE A 389 -9.54 18.91 9.99
C ILE A 389 -10.56 19.54 9.04
N PHE A 390 -11.05 18.75 8.09
CA PHE A 390 -12.15 19.10 7.22
C PHE A 390 -13.50 18.90 7.93
N VAL A 391 -14.44 19.81 7.73
CA VAL A 391 -15.79 19.72 8.33
C VAL A 391 -16.82 19.99 7.24
N PRO A 392 -17.83 19.12 7.06
CA PRO A 392 -18.88 19.39 6.10
C PRO A 392 -19.75 20.53 6.63
N ASP A 393 -20.12 21.47 5.76
CA ASP A 393 -21.20 22.41 6.04
C ASP A 393 -22.58 21.74 5.85
N THR A 394 -23.62 22.25 6.50
CA THR A 394 -25.01 21.75 6.35
C THR A 394 -25.54 21.74 4.92
N SER A 395 -24.89 22.46 3.99
CA SER A 395 -25.15 22.37 2.55
C SER A 395 -24.85 20.99 1.93
N TYR A 396 -24.09 20.11 2.59
CA TYR A 396 -23.94 18.70 2.18
C TYR A 396 -25.16 17.84 2.55
N GLY A 397 -26.01 18.26 3.49
CA GLY A 397 -27.25 17.57 3.84
C GLY A 397 -27.06 16.12 4.32
N GLY A 398 -25.93 15.83 4.96
CA GLY A 398 -25.52 14.52 5.46
C GLY A 398 -24.87 13.61 4.41
N ASP A 399 -24.59 14.10 3.20
CA ASP A 399 -23.89 13.34 2.15
C ASP A 399 -22.38 13.31 2.41
N LEU A 400 -21.98 12.47 3.36
CA LEU A 400 -20.58 12.33 3.77
C LEU A 400 -19.71 11.72 2.67
N ASP A 401 -20.27 10.91 1.78
CA ASP A 401 -19.54 10.31 0.66
C ASP A 401 -19.11 11.40 -0.34
N ALA A 402 -20.05 12.28 -0.74
CA ALA A 402 -19.74 13.43 -1.60
C ALA A 402 -18.73 14.37 -0.94
N PHE A 403 -18.87 14.62 0.36
CA PHE A 403 -17.92 15.44 1.12
C PHE A 403 -16.50 14.85 1.13
N VAL A 404 -16.35 13.54 1.33
CA VAL A 404 -15.04 12.89 1.31
C VAL A 404 -14.42 12.91 -0.10
N GLU A 405 -15.22 12.75 -1.16
CA GLU A 405 -14.75 12.92 -2.55
C GLU A 405 -14.20 14.34 -2.77
N ASP A 406 -14.96 15.35 -2.34
CA ASP A 406 -14.58 16.76 -2.42
C ASP A 406 -13.31 17.10 -1.61
N ILE A 407 -13.11 16.48 -0.44
CA ILE A 407 -11.87 16.64 0.34
C ILE A 407 -10.66 16.18 -0.47
N TRP A 408 -10.74 15.00 -1.09
CA TRP A 408 -9.64 14.49 -1.90
C TRP A 408 -9.36 15.39 -3.11
N ASP A 409 -10.42 15.92 -3.73
CA ASP A 409 -10.32 16.84 -4.84
C ASP A 409 -9.59 18.14 -4.45
N VAL A 410 -9.96 18.78 -3.32
CA VAL A 410 -9.24 20.00 -2.86
C VAL A 410 -7.83 19.73 -2.39
N ILE A 411 -7.53 18.54 -1.86
CA ILE A 411 -6.16 18.17 -1.50
C ILE A 411 -5.31 18.05 -2.77
N GLU A 412 -5.78 17.32 -3.79
CA GLU A 412 -5.02 17.06 -5.01
C GLU A 412 -4.95 18.26 -5.96
N ASN A 413 -6.05 18.98 -6.15
CA ASN A 413 -6.16 20.10 -7.08
C ASN A 413 -5.96 21.48 -6.43
N GLY A 414 -6.10 21.58 -5.10
CA GLY A 414 -5.75 22.74 -4.30
C GLY A 414 -4.34 22.65 -3.75
N TYR A 415 -4.18 22.04 -2.58
CA TYR A 415 -2.90 21.99 -1.88
C TYR A 415 -1.78 21.45 -2.77
N TYR A 416 -1.96 20.29 -3.39
CA TYR A 416 -0.87 19.65 -4.13
C TYR A 416 -0.52 20.28 -5.49
N GLN A 417 -1.30 21.25 -5.97
CA GLN A 417 -0.93 22.11 -7.10
C GLN A 417 -0.19 23.39 -6.67
N ASN A 418 -0.15 23.70 -5.37
CA ASN A 418 0.61 24.80 -4.82
C ASN A 418 1.99 24.31 -4.33
N ASP A 419 3.06 24.99 -4.73
CA ASP A 419 4.46 24.62 -4.50
C ASP A 419 4.80 24.51 -3.00
N ALA A 420 4.21 25.36 -2.16
CA ALA A 420 4.49 25.35 -0.73
C ALA A 420 3.95 24.09 -0.06
N PHE A 421 2.75 23.66 -0.42
CA PHE A 421 2.14 22.43 0.11
C PHE A 421 2.71 21.19 -0.57
N SER A 422 2.83 21.19 -1.91
CA SER A 422 3.33 20.04 -2.68
C SER A 422 4.79 19.69 -2.36
N GLY A 423 5.63 20.67 -2.07
CA GLY A 423 7.00 20.46 -1.60
C GLY A 423 7.08 19.96 -0.14
N ASN A 424 5.98 20.03 0.60
CA ASN A 424 5.91 19.72 2.03
C ASN A 424 4.79 18.73 2.38
N ARG A 425 4.31 17.89 1.45
CA ARG A 425 3.17 16.96 1.70
C ARG A 425 3.33 16.16 3.00
N GLY A 426 4.55 15.65 3.23
CA GLY A 426 4.88 14.87 4.43
C GLY A 426 4.79 15.62 5.76
N LYS A 427 4.60 16.94 5.75
CA LYS A 427 4.40 17.76 6.96
C LYS A 427 2.94 17.93 7.36
N PHE A 428 2.00 17.51 6.53
CA PHE A 428 0.57 17.66 6.81
C PHE A 428 -0.03 16.35 7.28
N ASN A 429 -1.00 16.43 8.17
CA ASN A 429 -1.98 15.39 8.41
C ASN A 429 -3.37 15.93 8.03
N PHE A 430 -4.18 15.09 7.42
CA PHE A 430 -5.55 15.41 7.03
C PHE A 430 -6.53 14.48 7.74
N TYR A 431 -7.60 15.08 8.23
CA TYR A 431 -8.69 14.43 8.95
C TYR A 431 -10.02 15.03 8.51
N TYR A 432 -11.14 14.39 8.83
CA TYR A 432 -12.45 15.03 8.73
C TYR A 432 -13.32 14.73 9.95
N LEU A 433 -14.34 15.56 10.18
CA LEU A 433 -15.40 15.33 11.16
C LEU A 433 -16.61 14.66 10.48
N ASP A 434 -17.23 13.73 11.19
CA ASP A 434 -18.45 13.02 10.76
C ASP A 434 -19.77 13.75 11.09
N ASP A 435 -19.69 15.03 11.47
CA ASP A 435 -20.82 15.89 11.83
C ASP A 435 -20.69 17.27 11.18
N GLU A 436 -21.82 17.92 10.90
CA GLU A 436 -21.89 19.12 10.08
C GLU A 436 -21.77 20.42 10.90
N ALA A 437 -21.02 21.38 10.36
CA ALA A 437 -21.04 22.77 10.78
C ALA A 437 -22.06 23.56 9.95
N ASP A 438 -22.42 24.77 10.37
CA ASP A 438 -23.13 25.73 9.52
C ASP A 438 -22.34 27.04 9.45
N VAL A 439 -21.96 27.43 8.23
CA VAL A 439 -21.25 28.70 7.96
C VAL A 439 -22.12 29.68 7.17
N THR A 440 -21.87 30.97 7.38
CA THR A 440 -22.52 32.03 6.59
C THR A 440 -21.50 32.94 5.93
N ALA A 441 -21.89 33.53 4.79
CA ALA A 441 -21.05 34.40 3.97
C ALA A 441 -20.40 35.56 4.75
N TYR A 442 -19.23 35.97 4.28
CA TYR A 442 -18.66 37.26 4.63
C TYR A 442 -19.63 38.42 4.25
N PRO A 443 -19.78 39.48 5.07
CA PRO A 443 -19.01 39.82 6.27
C PRO A 443 -19.58 39.31 7.60
N ALA A 444 -20.68 38.55 7.58
CA ALA A 444 -21.28 38.03 8.81
C ALA A 444 -20.38 36.99 9.47
N CYS A 445 -19.75 36.14 8.64
CA CYS A 445 -18.80 35.11 9.07
C CYS A 445 -19.35 34.29 10.25
N GLY A 446 -20.62 33.90 10.17
CA GLY A 446 -21.26 33.06 11.17
C GLY A 446 -20.69 31.65 11.11
N PHE A 447 -20.61 31.01 12.27
CA PHE A 447 -20.17 29.63 12.43
C PHE A 447 -20.94 29.00 13.58
N THR A 448 -21.73 27.99 13.25
CA THR A 448 -22.35 27.09 14.21
C THR A 448 -21.50 25.80 14.22
N PRO A 449 -20.80 25.49 15.32
CA PRO A 449 -19.94 24.31 15.39
C PRO A 449 -20.75 23.02 15.34
N PRO A 450 -20.15 21.92 14.84
CA PRO A 450 -20.72 20.59 14.98
C PRO A 450 -20.66 20.12 16.44
N LEU A 451 -21.09 18.89 16.70
CA LEU A 451 -20.99 18.17 17.98
C LEU A 451 -21.76 18.85 19.12
N GLY A 452 -22.80 19.62 18.80
CA GLY A 452 -23.70 20.23 19.78
C GLY A 452 -23.19 21.52 20.44
N GLY A 453 -21.98 21.98 20.12
CA GLY A 453 -21.48 23.27 20.59
C GLY A 453 -19.96 23.46 20.57
N CYS A 454 -19.50 24.69 20.85
CA CYS A 454 -18.07 25.02 20.82
C CYS A 454 -17.22 24.20 21.81
N GLY A 455 -17.79 23.75 22.94
CA GLY A 455 -17.02 23.01 23.97
C GLY A 455 -16.59 21.64 23.45
N ASP A 456 -17.57 20.83 23.03
CA ASP A 456 -17.33 19.49 22.50
C ASP A 456 -16.51 19.54 21.20
N PHE A 457 -16.81 20.51 20.33
CA PHE A 457 -16.00 20.76 19.14
C PHE A 457 -14.54 21.10 19.47
N GLN A 458 -14.28 21.97 20.45
CA GLN A 458 -12.92 22.31 20.86
C GLN A 458 -12.15 21.12 21.40
N ASP A 459 -12.82 20.28 22.22
CA ASP A 459 -12.24 19.10 22.84
C ASP A 459 -11.87 18.04 21.77
N ALA A 460 -12.77 17.80 20.82
CA ALA A 460 -12.53 16.88 19.70
C ALA A 460 -11.40 17.35 18.76
N THR A 461 -11.24 18.66 18.59
CA THR A 461 -10.27 19.27 17.65
C THR A 461 -9.02 19.82 18.34
N THR A 462 -8.69 19.35 19.55
CA THR A 462 -7.59 19.90 20.37
C THR A 462 -6.25 20.00 19.69
N PHE A 463 -5.93 19.02 18.85
CA PHE A 463 -4.67 18.89 18.14
C PHE A 463 -4.64 19.62 16.78
N ALA A 464 -5.77 20.13 16.28
CA ALA A 464 -5.83 20.75 14.96
C ALA A 464 -5.19 22.13 14.93
N ASP A 465 -4.37 22.39 13.91
CA ASP A 465 -3.83 23.71 13.58
C ASP A 465 -4.83 24.56 12.80
N SER A 466 -5.65 23.92 11.96
CA SER A 466 -6.71 24.59 11.20
C SER A 466 -7.92 23.70 10.99
N ILE A 467 -9.08 24.35 10.91
CA ILE A 467 -10.36 23.77 10.54
C ILE A 467 -10.75 24.28 9.15
N ALA A 468 -11.03 23.38 8.21
CA ALA A 468 -11.47 23.70 6.86
C ALA A 468 -12.94 23.30 6.69
N VAL A 469 -13.86 24.27 6.67
CA VAL A 469 -15.27 23.99 6.44
C VAL A 469 -15.56 24.04 4.94
N LEU A 470 -15.93 22.92 4.33
CA LEU A 470 -16.32 22.90 2.92
C LEU A 470 -17.83 23.10 2.80
N HIS A 471 -18.29 23.91 1.86
CA HIS A 471 -19.70 24.08 1.55
C HIS A 471 -19.96 23.98 0.05
N THR A 472 -21.18 23.57 -0.32
CA THR A 472 -21.62 23.53 -1.72
C THR A 472 -22.43 24.78 -2.12
N ASP A 473 -22.76 25.62 -1.15
CA ASP A 473 -23.44 26.89 -1.37
C ASP A 473 -22.55 27.93 -2.05
N ASN A 474 -23.13 28.77 -2.89
CA ASN A 474 -22.47 29.95 -3.46
C ASN A 474 -22.48 31.08 -2.43
N LEU A 475 -21.46 31.10 -1.57
CA LEU A 475 -21.27 32.09 -0.53
C LEU A 475 -19.88 32.69 -0.61
N ARG A 476 -19.72 33.90 -0.08
CA ARG A 476 -18.40 34.53 -0.01
C ARG A 476 -17.60 33.93 1.15
N ASP A 477 -16.50 33.30 0.80
CA ASP A 477 -15.54 32.67 1.71
C ASP A 477 -14.87 33.65 2.67
N TRP A 478 -14.37 33.10 3.77
CA TRP A 478 -13.63 33.84 4.80
C TRP A 478 -12.78 32.92 5.67
N SER A 479 -11.77 33.51 6.29
CA SER A 479 -10.96 32.91 7.36
C SER A 479 -10.99 33.75 8.63
N GLY A 480 -10.90 33.09 9.79
CA GLY A 480 -10.87 33.76 11.08
C GLY A 480 -10.75 32.80 12.26
N THR A 481 -11.16 33.27 13.43
CA THR A 481 -11.17 32.46 14.65
C THR A 481 -12.60 32.32 15.16
N LYS A 482 -13.07 31.08 15.29
CA LYS A 482 -14.37 30.74 15.90
C LYS A 482 -14.20 29.54 16.82
N CYS A 483 -14.97 29.53 17.91
CA CYS A 483 -14.81 28.55 18.97
C CYS A 483 -13.32 28.34 19.34
N GLY A 484 -12.51 29.40 19.43
CA GLY A 484 -11.09 29.29 19.81
C GLY A 484 -10.18 28.57 18.81
N ARG A 485 -10.66 28.21 17.62
CA ARG A 485 -9.89 27.55 16.55
C ARG A 485 -9.67 28.49 15.38
N SER A 486 -8.53 28.35 14.72
CA SER A 486 -8.32 28.93 13.39
C SER A 486 -9.18 28.14 12.41
N LEU A 487 -10.07 28.80 11.69
CA LEU A 487 -10.87 28.17 10.63
C LEU A 487 -10.95 29.02 9.38
N PHE A 488 -11.32 28.36 8.30
CA PHE A 488 -11.80 29.00 7.10
C PHE A 488 -12.92 28.20 6.44
N CYS A 489 -13.64 28.82 5.51
CA CYS A 489 -14.57 28.15 4.62
C CYS A 489 -14.18 28.34 3.14
N SER A 490 -14.56 27.39 2.29
CA SER A 490 -14.38 27.45 0.84
C SER A 490 -15.31 26.48 0.13
N GLU A 491 -15.69 26.79 -1.11
CA GLU A 491 -16.24 25.76 -1.99
C GLU A 491 -15.18 24.72 -2.35
N PRO A 492 -15.55 23.43 -2.54
CA PRO A 492 -14.61 22.38 -2.88
C PRO A 492 -14.05 22.50 -4.31
N THR A 493 -14.70 23.27 -5.17
CA THR A 493 -14.25 23.47 -6.57
C THR A 493 -13.45 24.77 -6.76
N SER A 494 -13.36 25.60 -5.72
CA SER A 494 -12.66 26.89 -5.73
C SER A 494 -11.23 26.75 -5.21
N TYR A 495 -10.41 25.90 -5.85
CA TYR A 495 -9.09 25.50 -5.32
C TYR A 495 -8.16 26.67 -4.94
N ARG A 496 -8.21 27.79 -5.66
CA ARG A 496 -7.42 28.99 -5.34
C ARG A 496 -7.91 29.67 -4.08
N THR A 497 -9.23 29.79 -3.93
CA THR A 497 -9.85 30.34 -2.72
C THR A 497 -9.54 29.43 -1.53
N PHE A 498 -9.65 28.12 -1.71
CA PHE A 498 -9.28 27.15 -0.68
C PHE A 498 -7.83 27.36 -0.19
N VAL A 499 -6.85 27.46 -1.10
CA VAL A 499 -5.44 27.71 -0.76
C VAL A 499 -5.23 29.11 -0.16
N HIS A 500 -5.95 30.11 -0.65
CA HIS A 500 -5.92 31.48 -0.15
C HIS A 500 -6.37 31.56 1.31
N GLU A 501 -7.54 31.01 1.61
CA GLU A 501 -8.15 31.02 2.93
C GLU A 501 -7.37 30.14 3.91
N SER A 502 -6.81 29.02 3.44
CA SER A 502 -5.82 28.24 4.18
C SER A 502 -4.60 29.08 4.54
N GLY A 503 -4.19 30.01 3.67
CA GLY A 503 -3.08 30.94 3.90
C GLY A 503 -3.30 31.84 5.13
N HIS A 504 -4.53 32.31 5.32
CA HIS A 504 -4.91 33.02 6.53
C HIS A 504 -4.91 32.10 7.76
N ALA A 505 -5.58 30.96 7.67
CA ALA A 505 -5.84 30.09 8.81
C ALA A 505 -4.56 29.43 9.36
N LEU A 506 -3.71 28.92 8.46
CA LEU A 506 -2.49 28.18 8.83
C LEU A 506 -1.29 29.09 9.04
N PHE A 507 -1.13 30.11 8.21
CA PHE A 507 0.10 30.89 8.16
C PHE A 507 -0.10 32.32 8.68
N GLY A 508 -1.33 32.77 8.93
CA GLY A 508 -1.61 34.13 9.37
C GLY A 508 -1.22 35.17 8.31
N LEU A 509 -1.31 34.81 7.03
CA LEU A 509 -1.14 35.74 5.92
C LEU A 509 -2.27 36.77 5.91
N LYS A 510 -2.06 37.85 5.19
CA LYS A 510 -3.01 38.96 5.04
C LYS A 510 -3.32 39.19 3.57
N ASP A 511 -4.51 39.70 3.31
CA ASP A 511 -4.94 39.97 1.95
C ASP A 511 -4.11 41.06 1.28
N GLU A 512 -3.79 40.82 0.01
CA GLU A 512 -3.02 41.72 -0.86
C GLU A 512 -3.91 42.42 -1.89
N TYR A 513 -5.23 42.25 -1.78
CA TYR A 513 -6.24 43.02 -2.50
C TYR A 513 -6.91 44.04 -1.58
N CYS A 514 -7.52 45.07 -2.17
CA CYS A 514 -8.13 46.16 -1.41
C CYS A 514 -9.62 46.00 -1.17
N CYS A 515 -9.99 46.59 -0.03
CA CYS A 515 -11.20 47.36 0.25
C CYS A 515 -12.31 46.60 0.96
N ASP A 516 -12.08 45.33 1.30
CA ASP A 516 -13.08 44.47 1.92
C ASP A 516 -12.49 43.42 2.87
N SER A 517 -11.25 43.62 3.36
CA SER A 517 -10.61 42.74 4.36
C SER A 517 -10.07 43.46 5.61
N HIS A 518 -9.67 42.71 6.64
CA HIS A 518 -9.05 43.22 7.86
C HIS A 518 -7.52 43.35 7.73
N TYR A 519 -7.06 44.49 7.21
CA TYR A 519 -5.64 44.75 7.00
C TYR A 519 -4.89 45.07 8.30
N SER A 520 -3.73 44.44 8.44
CA SER A 520 -2.75 44.68 9.51
C SER A 520 -1.41 44.09 9.06
N GLN A 521 -0.29 44.72 9.41
CA GLN A 521 1.02 44.10 9.17
C GLN A 521 1.19 42.88 10.08
N ASN A 522 1.60 41.76 9.51
CA ASN A 522 1.73 40.46 10.18
C ASN A 522 3.20 40.11 10.48
N ASP A 523 3.71 40.60 11.60
CA ASP A 523 5.08 40.32 12.06
C ASP A 523 5.28 38.85 12.51
N PRO A 524 6.54 38.36 12.65
CA PRO A 524 7.79 39.02 12.28
C PRO A 524 8.12 38.97 10.79
N ASN A 525 7.43 38.11 10.02
CA ASN A 525 7.62 37.97 8.57
C ASN A 525 6.36 38.49 7.87
N PRO A 526 6.25 39.81 7.64
CA PRO A 526 5.07 40.39 7.01
C PRO A 526 4.97 40.03 5.53
N ASN A 527 3.74 39.94 5.03
CA ASN A 527 3.43 39.97 3.60
C ASN A 527 2.77 41.28 3.15
N ILE A 528 2.28 42.09 4.11
CA ILE A 528 1.85 43.48 3.88
C ILE A 528 2.45 44.41 4.93
N TRP A 529 2.70 45.66 4.56
CA TRP A 529 3.35 46.67 5.40
C TRP A 529 2.48 47.91 5.60
N VAL A 530 2.59 48.54 6.78
CA VAL A 530 1.81 49.75 7.12
C VAL A 530 2.26 51.01 6.38
N ASN A 531 3.43 51.01 5.74
CA ASN A 531 3.93 52.11 4.92
C ASN A 531 5.03 51.64 3.94
N GLU A 532 5.32 52.48 2.95
CA GLU A 532 6.34 52.25 1.91
C GLU A 532 7.72 51.96 2.50
N THR A 533 8.16 52.81 3.44
CA THR A 533 9.50 52.70 4.03
C THR A 533 9.71 51.33 4.68
N ALA A 534 8.73 50.83 5.42
CA ALA A 534 8.79 49.51 6.04
C ALA A 534 8.87 48.38 5.00
N CYS A 535 8.12 48.46 3.90
CA CYS A 535 8.21 47.49 2.80
C CYS A 535 9.61 47.50 2.17
N ARG A 536 10.13 48.68 1.83
CA ARG A 536 11.42 48.82 1.14
C ARG A 536 12.60 48.42 2.03
N ASP A 537 12.55 48.74 3.32
CA ASP A 537 13.57 48.33 4.28
C ASP A 537 13.62 46.80 4.44
N ASP A 538 12.45 46.16 4.51
CA ASP A 538 12.33 44.69 4.59
C ASP A 538 12.77 44.03 3.28
N ALA A 539 12.40 44.60 2.12
CA ALA A 539 12.84 44.16 0.80
C ALA A 539 14.38 44.16 0.68
N VAL A 540 15.03 45.24 1.13
CA VAL A 540 16.50 45.31 1.17
C VAL A 540 17.10 44.25 2.10
N ALA A 541 16.46 43.99 3.25
CA ALA A 541 16.93 43.01 4.22
C ALA A 541 16.86 41.56 3.67
N GLU A 542 15.81 41.24 2.92
CA GLU A 542 15.60 39.92 2.29
C GLU A 542 16.31 39.77 0.93
N GLY A 543 16.85 40.87 0.39
CA GLY A 543 17.48 40.89 -0.93
C GLY A 543 16.49 40.87 -2.10
N TRP A 544 15.25 41.33 -1.88
CA TRP A 544 14.27 41.62 -2.92
C TRP A 544 14.53 43.01 -3.54
N ASP A 545 13.87 43.32 -4.66
CA ASP A 545 13.96 44.66 -5.26
C ASP A 545 13.07 45.65 -4.48
N PRO A 546 13.63 46.66 -3.80
CA PRO A 546 12.82 47.63 -3.06
C PRO A 546 11.96 48.52 -3.96
N ASP A 547 12.14 48.50 -5.28
CA ASP A 547 11.29 49.23 -6.21
C ASP A 547 10.02 48.44 -6.60
N ASP A 548 9.91 47.15 -6.21
CA ASP A 548 8.68 46.34 -6.36
C ASP A 548 7.64 46.61 -5.25
N CYS A 549 7.97 47.44 -4.26
CA CYS A 549 7.04 47.82 -3.19
C CYS A 549 5.96 48.78 -3.71
N ASP A 550 4.71 48.31 -3.74
CA ASP A 550 3.57 49.05 -4.29
C ASP A 550 2.41 49.21 -3.28
N PRO A 551 1.70 50.35 -3.31
CA PRO A 551 0.50 50.53 -2.50
C PRO A 551 -0.66 49.76 -3.14
N PHE A 552 -1.21 48.77 -2.44
CA PHE A 552 -2.39 48.03 -2.91
C PHE A 552 -3.68 48.51 -2.24
N CYS A 553 -3.60 49.03 -1.01
CA CYS A 553 -4.73 49.51 -0.22
C CYS A 553 -4.49 51.00 0.11
N THR A 554 -5.01 51.93 -0.69
CA THR A 554 -4.76 53.36 -0.49
C THR A 554 -5.47 53.90 0.75
N ALA A 555 -4.80 54.81 1.48
CA ALA A 555 -5.37 55.47 2.66
C ALA A 555 -6.77 56.05 2.38
N GLY A 556 -7.72 55.76 3.27
CA GLY A 556 -9.12 56.21 3.13
C GLY A 556 -9.97 55.44 2.11
N SER A 557 -9.43 54.44 1.42
CA SER A 557 -10.21 53.53 0.57
C SER A 557 -10.80 52.39 1.41
N GLY A 558 -12.12 52.19 1.39
CA GLY A 558 -12.78 51.11 2.12
C GLY A 558 -12.34 51.01 3.60
N ASN A 559 -11.83 49.85 3.98
CA ASN A 559 -11.27 49.53 5.30
C ASN A 559 -9.73 49.60 5.36
N CYS A 560 -9.05 50.28 4.41
CA CYS A 560 -7.58 50.41 4.38
C CYS A 560 -6.98 51.28 5.49
N GLY A 561 -7.78 52.06 6.22
CA GLY A 561 -7.26 52.97 7.25
C GLY A 561 -6.18 53.92 6.73
N SER A 562 -4.96 53.83 7.27
CA SER A 562 -3.78 54.61 6.86
C SER A 562 -3.14 54.17 5.55
N GLY A 563 -3.63 53.08 4.96
CA GLY A 563 -3.10 52.46 3.75
C GLY A 563 -2.08 51.36 4.04
N PHE A 564 -1.90 50.47 3.06
CA PHE A 564 -1.01 49.30 3.13
C PHE A 564 -0.27 49.08 1.80
N TRP A 565 0.91 48.50 1.94
CA TRP A 565 1.86 48.21 0.88
C TRP A 565 2.10 46.71 0.79
N LYS A 566 2.42 46.23 -0.41
CA LYS A 566 2.84 44.85 -0.68
C LYS A 566 4.05 44.86 -1.62
N ILE A 567 4.73 43.74 -1.74
CA ILE A 567 5.81 43.52 -2.73
C ILE A 567 5.50 42.35 -3.67
N ASP A 568 4.62 41.44 -3.24
CA ASP A 568 4.31 40.27 -4.02
C ASP A 568 3.53 40.67 -5.30
N PRO A 569 3.91 40.11 -6.47
CA PRO A 569 3.27 40.41 -7.74
C PRO A 569 1.81 39.99 -7.75
N ASP A 570 1.06 40.47 -8.73
CA ASP A 570 -0.38 40.21 -8.78
C ASP A 570 -0.77 38.74 -8.91
N ARG A 571 0.15 37.83 -9.27
CA ARG A 571 -0.13 36.37 -9.30
C ARG A 571 -0.06 35.68 -7.93
N CYS A 572 0.26 36.41 -6.86
CA CYS A 572 0.26 35.85 -5.52
C CYS A 572 -1.14 35.36 -5.14
N VAL A 573 -1.23 34.19 -4.51
CA VAL A 573 -2.51 33.63 -4.09
C VAL A 573 -3.23 34.54 -3.07
N MET A 574 -2.51 35.35 -2.29
CA MET A 574 -3.11 36.35 -1.38
C MET A 574 -3.72 37.55 -2.11
N ARG A 575 -3.50 37.69 -3.42
CA ARG A 575 -4.15 38.68 -4.30
C ARG A 575 -5.28 38.08 -5.13
N CYS A 576 -5.15 36.83 -5.58
CA CYS A 576 -5.99 36.19 -6.61
C CYS A 576 -7.12 35.29 -6.10
N SER A 577 -7.72 35.61 -4.97
CA SER A 577 -8.67 34.70 -4.31
C SER A 577 -10.06 34.62 -4.89
N GLN A 578 -10.45 35.49 -5.85
CA GLN A 578 -11.82 35.50 -6.37
C GLN A 578 -11.88 35.46 -7.90
N ASN A 579 -12.78 34.62 -8.40
CA ASN A 579 -13.27 34.44 -9.78
C ASN A 579 -12.30 34.69 -10.96
N CYS A 580 -12.22 33.73 -11.87
CA CYS A 580 -11.37 33.73 -13.07
C CYS A 580 -11.67 34.80 -14.15
N GLY A 581 -12.28 35.94 -13.81
CA GLY A 581 -12.59 37.05 -14.72
C GLY A 581 -11.58 38.20 -14.73
N ASP A 582 -10.71 38.31 -13.73
CA ASP A 582 -9.80 39.45 -13.56
C ASP A 582 -8.38 39.18 -14.10
N ASN A 583 -7.58 40.25 -14.25
CA ASN A 583 -6.16 40.18 -14.66
C ASN A 583 -5.33 39.21 -13.80
N CYS A 584 -5.78 38.94 -12.56
CA CYS A 584 -5.18 37.99 -11.64
C CYS A 584 -5.11 36.56 -12.21
N CYS A 585 -6.20 36.10 -12.83
CA CYS A 585 -6.28 34.77 -13.41
C CYS A 585 -5.27 34.57 -14.55
N LEU A 586 -5.12 35.58 -15.41
CA LEU A 586 -4.13 35.58 -16.47
C LEU A 586 -2.70 35.57 -15.90
N ALA A 587 -2.47 36.28 -14.79
CA ALA A 587 -1.17 36.33 -14.13
C ALA A 587 -0.75 34.98 -13.52
N CYS A 588 -1.71 34.16 -13.06
CA CYS A 588 -1.44 32.81 -12.58
C CYS A 588 -1.26 31.77 -13.71
N GLY A 589 -1.58 32.11 -14.97
CA GLY A 589 -1.44 31.19 -16.12
C GLY A 589 -2.76 30.73 -16.75
N GLY A 590 -3.89 31.39 -16.46
CA GLY A 590 -5.22 31.04 -16.97
C GLY A 590 -6.08 30.34 -15.92
N ALA A 591 -7.32 29.98 -16.25
CA ALA A 591 -8.30 29.47 -15.28
C ALA A 591 -7.86 28.19 -14.55
N ASP A 592 -7.09 27.35 -15.22
CA ASP A 592 -6.68 26.03 -14.70
C ASP A 592 -5.37 26.06 -13.90
N ALA A 593 -4.67 27.20 -13.85
CA ALA A 593 -3.36 27.29 -13.21
C ALA A 593 -3.47 27.66 -11.73
N MET A 594 -2.74 26.97 -10.85
CA MET A 594 -2.72 27.30 -9.42
C MET A 594 -1.84 28.52 -9.15
N CYS A 595 -2.39 29.53 -8.46
CA CYS A 595 -1.62 30.66 -7.98
C CYS A 595 -0.69 30.22 -6.83
N GLN A 596 0.51 30.77 -6.80
CA GLN A 596 1.53 30.40 -5.82
C GLN A 596 1.64 31.44 -4.71
N TYR A 597 2.23 31.06 -3.58
CA TYR A 597 2.72 32.07 -2.65
C TYR A 597 3.99 32.68 -3.25
N GLU A 598 4.02 34.00 -3.35
CA GLU A 598 5.14 34.76 -3.90
C GLU A 598 6.13 35.16 -2.78
N PRO A 599 7.29 35.80 -3.05
CA PRO A 599 8.40 35.86 -2.11
C PRO A 599 8.07 36.23 -0.66
N ALA A 600 7.23 37.23 -0.41
CA ALA A 600 6.89 37.65 0.95
C ALA A 600 5.93 36.68 1.64
N CYS A 601 4.87 36.25 0.95
CA CYS A 601 3.99 35.19 1.42
C CYS A 601 4.76 33.89 1.68
N ALA A 602 5.56 33.45 0.71
CA ALA A 602 6.35 32.23 0.77
C ALA A 602 7.38 32.28 1.91
N ARG A 603 8.00 33.43 2.19
CA ARG A 603 8.89 33.60 3.36
C ARG A 603 8.16 33.25 4.66
N ARG A 604 6.94 33.77 4.86
CA ARG A 604 6.14 33.49 6.06
C ARG A 604 5.68 32.03 6.12
N VAL A 605 5.16 31.50 5.01
CA VAL A 605 4.73 30.09 4.89
C VAL A 605 5.88 29.14 5.21
N ASN A 606 7.06 29.38 4.64
CA ASN A 606 8.25 28.57 4.89
C ASN A 606 8.72 28.68 6.35
N ALA A 607 8.61 29.85 6.98
CA ALA A 607 8.94 30.01 8.39
C ALA A 607 8.05 29.15 9.28
N VAL A 608 6.73 29.11 9.03
CA VAL A 608 5.80 28.24 9.76
C VAL A 608 6.09 26.76 9.46
N LEU A 609 6.21 26.40 8.19
CA LEU A 609 6.53 25.02 7.78
C LEU A 609 7.86 24.52 8.35
N SER A 610 8.81 25.40 8.66
CA SER A 610 10.09 25.01 9.27
C SER A 610 9.97 24.55 10.73
N LEU A 611 8.84 24.82 11.39
CA LEU A 611 8.55 24.36 12.75
C LEU A 611 8.14 22.88 12.79
N PHE A 612 7.82 22.29 11.63
CA PHE A 612 7.31 20.93 11.49
C PHE A 612 8.30 20.05 10.71
N SER A 613 8.36 18.76 11.06
CA SER A 613 9.39 17.82 10.57
C SER A 613 8.89 16.86 9.53
#